data_AF-A0A2N2L0V6-F1
#
_entry.id   AF-A0A2N2L0V6-F1
#
_cell.length_a   1.000
_cell.length_b   1.000
_cell.length_c   1.000
_cell.angle_alpha   90.00
_cell.angle_beta   90.00
_cell.angle_gamma   90.00
#
_symmetry.space_group_name_H-M   'P 1'
#
loop_
_entity.id
_entity.type
_entity.pdbx_description
1 polymer ?
#
loop_
_entity_poly.entity_id
_entity_poly.type
_entity_poly.pdbx_seq_one_letter_code
_entity_poly.pdbx_strand_id
1 'polypeptide(L)'
;MKKQILILCIILLTSLAFAAQIRLSNGKTFSGNIESARDGFITLMDGNVKIIIPVGEISSVMDGNNDLTRDTISRATPPRIDAHYIQADDYFYAEDPIGDNSWIWVMIGKMRREASAETDNHAMFFDVKTGTEKWAGWWGKTRIATRDDLALGTLVICFDSNNDGEKYNPPTDTQTARGDSWFMAKITDMSEAYRGYIQVAGAYKISLNNLRVLIRN
;
A
#
# COMPACT_ATOMS: atom_id res chain seq x y z
N MET A 1 22.12 66.69 -22.51
CA MET A 1 21.18 65.56 -22.50
C MET A 1 21.53 64.60 -23.63
N LYS A 2 22.21 63.48 -23.36
CA LYS A 2 22.40 62.38 -24.33
C LYS A 2 22.02 61.08 -23.60
N LYS A 3 21.01 60.39 -24.14
CA LYS A 3 20.37 59.21 -23.58
C LYS A 3 21.33 58.02 -23.59
N GLN A 4 21.41 57.34 -22.45
CA GLN A 4 22.02 56.02 -22.30
C GLN A 4 21.23 54.99 -23.11
N ILE A 5 21.92 54.12 -23.85
CA ILE A 5 21.37 52.87 -24.38
C ILE A 5 21.97 51.75 -23.54
N LEU A 6 21.17 51.26 -22.58
CA LEU A 6 21.46 50.08 -21.80
C LEU A 6 21.03 48.87 -22.64
N ILE A 7 21.98 48.12 -23.18
CA ILE A 7 21.69 46.84 -23.85
C ILE A 7 21.45 45.81 -22.75
N LEU A 8 20.17 45.53 -22.48
CA LEU A 8 19.74 44.45 -21.60
C LEU A 8 19.88 43.12 -22.37
N CYS A 9 21.01 42.43 -22.17
CA CYS A 9 21.14 41.03 -22.57
C CYS A 9 20.21 40.18 -21.68
N ILE A 10 18.98 39.95 -22.16
CA ILE A 10 18.11 38.91 -21.62
C ILE A 10 18.73 37.58 -22.04
N ILE A 11 19.50 36.97 -21.14
CA ILE A 11 19.84 35.55 -21.25
C ILE A 11 18.52 34.81 -21.03
N LEU A 12 17.86 34.40 -22.12
CA LEU A 12 16.88 33.32 -22.05
C LEU A 12 17.65 32.07 -21.59
N LEU A 13 17.64 31.79 -20.29
CA LEU A 13 17.82 30.41 -19.83
C LEU A 13 16.59 29.65 -20.29
N THR A 14 16.60 29.17 -21.54
CA THR A 14 15.87 27.96 -21.87
C THR A 14 16.50 26.88 -21.01
N SER A 15 15.87 26.50 -19.90
CA SER A 15 16.19 25.23 -19.26
C SER A 15 16.00 24.18 -20.35
N LEU A 16 17.09 23.62 -20.86
CA LEU A 16 17.02 22.36 -21.59
C LEU A 16 16.43 21.39 -20.59
N ALA A 17 15.17 20.99 -20.77
CA ALA A 17 14.63 19.84 -20.09
C ALA A 17 15.53 18.67 -20.53
N PHE A 18 16.44 18.26 -19.65
CA PHE A 18 17.25 17.09 -19.92
C PHE A 18 16.30 15.90 -19.92
N ALA A 19 16.30 15.13 -21.02
CA ALA A 19 15.57 13.87 -21.04
C ALA A 19 16.20 12.96 -20.00
N ALA A 20 15.38 12.34 -19.14
CA ALA A 20 15.88 11.39 -18.16
C ALA A 20 16.53 10.21 -18.89
N GLN A 21 17.68 9.75 -18.38
CA GLN A 21 18.39 8.57 -18.87
C GLN A 21 18.20 7.42 -17.90
N ILE A 22 17.62 6.32 -18.38
CA ILE A 22 17.48 5.07 -17.64
C ILE A 22 18.47 4.07 -18.20
N ARG A 23 19.41 3.64 -17.36
CA ARG A 23 20.34 2.56 -17.68
C ARG A 23 19.82 1.26 -17.08
N LEU A 24 19.90 0.19 -17.87
CA LEU A 24 19.58 -1.16 -17.44
C LEU A 24 20.83 -1.87 -16.88
N SER A 25 20.61 -2.93 -16.11
CA SER A 25 21.66 -3.82 -15.58
C SER A 25 22.50 -4.48 -16.68
N ASN A 26 21.92 -4.69 -17.88
CA ASN A 26 22.64 -5.20 -19.05
C ASN A 26 23.41 -4.11 -19.83
N GLY A 27 23.43 -2.86 -19.35
CA GLY A 27 24.13 -1.74 -19.97
C GLY A 27 23.35 -0.97 -21.04
N LYS A 28 22.17 -1.46 -21.47
CA LYS A 28 21.29 -0.71 -22.39
C LYS A 28 20.81 0.58 -21.72
N THR A 29 20.74 1.67 -22.48
CA THR A 29 20.27 2.96 -21.99
C THR A 29 19.08 3.44 -22.82
N PHE A 30 18.08 4.01 -22.15
CA PHE A 30 16.94 4.68 -22.75
C PHE A 30 16.92 6.14 -22.30
N SER A 31 16.45 7.03 -23.16
CA SER A 31 16.27 8.44 -22.86
C SER A 31 14.83 8.86 -23.12
N GLY A 32 14.25 9.70 -22.26
CA GLY A 32 12.92 10.25 -22.47
C GLY A 32 12.39 10.98 -21.25
N ASN A 33 11.17 11.51 -21.35
CA ASN A 33 10.48 12.09 -20.20
C ASN A 33 9.82 10.98 -19.37
N ILE A 34 10.06 10.96 -18.06
CA ILE A 34 9.37 10.01 -17.17
C ILE A 34 7.90 10.41 -17.07
N GLU A 35 7.01 9.57 -17.59
CA GLU A 35 5.56 9.76 -17.54
C GLU A 35 4.97 9.16 -16.26
N SER A 36 5.47 7.98 -15.85
CA SER A 36 5.06 7.34 -14.60
C SER A 36 6.13 6.40 -14.06
N ALA A 37 6.14 6.23 -12.74
CA ALA A 37 6.95 5.25 -12.02
C ALA A 37 6.05 4.59 -10.98
N ARG A 38 5.46 3.44 -11.34
CA ARG A 38 4.50 2.70 -10.51
C ARG A 38 4.38 1.25 -10.96
N ASP A 39 3.77 0.41 -10.13
CA ASP A 39 3.30 -0.95 -10.49
C ASP A 39 4.37 -1.88 -11.07
N GLY A 40 5.64 -1.69 -10.70
CA GLY A 40 6.77 -2.48 -11.17
C GLY A 40 7.44 -1.93 -12.41
N PHE A 41 7.01 -0.78 -12.91
CA PHE A 41 7.50 -0.23 -14.17
C PHE A 41 7.82 1.27 -14.09
N ILE A 42 8.76 1.69 -14.91
CA ILE A 42 8.93 3.09 -15.30
C ILE A 42 8.50 3.22 -16.75
N THR A 43 7.62 4.19 -17.01
CA THR A 43 7.21 4.58 -18.35
C THR A 43 7.93 5.85 -18.76
N LEU A 44 8.67 5.80 -19.86
CA LEU A 44 9.27 6.95 -20.53
C LEU A 44 8.50 7.28 -21.82
N MET A 45 8.50 8.55 -22.17
CA MET A 45 8.12 9.04 -23.49
C MET A 45 9.36 9.60 -24.20
N ASP A 46 9.78 8.94 -25.29
CA ASP A 46 10.78 9.44 -26.22
C ASP A 46 10.08 9.98 -27.48
N GLY A 47 9.81 11.28 -27.49
CA GLY A 47 8.89 11.88 -28.45
C GLY A 47 7.50 11.24 -28.35
N ASN A 48 7.07 10.54 -29.40
CA ASN A 48 5.79 9.83 -29.46
C ASN A 48 5.89 8.34 -29.10
N VAL A 49 7.08 7.85 -28.73
CA VAL A 49 7.33 6.45 -28.41
C VAL A 49 7.20 6.23 -26.90
N LYS A 50 6.27 5.36 -26.51
CA LYS A 50 6.12 4.91 -25.13
C LYS A 50 7.06 3.73 -24.85
N ILE A 51 7.92 3.87 -23.86
CA ILE A 51 8.89 2.85 -23.45
C ILE A 51 8.54 2.44 -22.02
N ILE A 52 8.28 1.14 -21.80
CA ILE A 52 7.94 0.60 -20.48
C ILE A 52 9.10 -0.30 -20.04
N ILE A 53 9.69 0.02 -18.89
CA ILE A 53 10.89 -0.63 -18.38
C ILE A 53 10.57 -1.26 -17.02
N PRO A 54 10.77 -2.59 -16.84
CA PRO A 54 10.60 -3.23 -15.55
C PRO A 54 11.63 -2.73 -14.55
N VAL A 55 11.20 -2.37 -13.34
CA VAL A 55 12.06 -1.79 -12.30
C VAL A 55 13.24 -2.71 -11.93
N GLY A 56 13.04 -4.04 -12.00
CA GLY A 56 14.08 -5.03 -11.71
C GLY A 56 15.22 -5.07 -12.73
N GLU A 57 15.06 -4.43 -13.88
CA GLU A 57 16.10 -4.34 -14.92
C GLU A 57 16.94 -3.07 -14.80
N ILE A 58 16.59 -2.13 -13.92
CA ILE A 58 17.16 -0.79 -13.88
C ILE A 58 18.38 -0.74 -12.96
N SER A 59 19.48 -0.17 -13.47
CA SER A 59 20.70 0.09 -12.71
C SER A 59 20.84 1.56 -12.30
N SER A 60 20.36 2.51 -13.10
CA SER A 60 20.35 3.93 -12.73
C SER A 60 19.28 4.74 -13.47
N VAL A 61 18.79 5.80 -12.84
CA VAL A 61 17.90 6.82 -13.41
C VAL A 61 18.52 8.20 -13.18
N MET A 62 18.93 8.87 -14.24
CA MET A 62 19.56 10.19 -14.20
C MET A 62 18.68 11.23 -14.90
N ASP A 63 18.52 12.41 -14.32
CA ASP A 63 17.92 13.58 -14.98
C ASP A 63 18.97 14.70 -15.02
N GLY A 64 19.66 14.83 -16.16
CA GLY A 64 20.88 15.62 -16.27
C GLY A 64 21.93 15.13 -15.27
N ASN A 65 22.27 15.97 -14.29
CA ASN A 65 23.22 15.64 -13.22
C ASN A 65 22.56 15.08 -11.96
N ASN A 66 21.22 15.02 -11.90
CA ASN A 66 20.49 14.54 -10.73
C ASN A 66 20.33 13.03 -10.80
N ASP A 67 20.85 12.32 -9.79
CA ASP A 67 20.57 10.90 -9.61
C ASP A 67 19.21 10.72 -8.93
N LEU A 68 18.23 10.23 -9.70
CA LEU A 68 16.86 9.96 -9.26
C LEU A 68 16.63 8.46 -9.03
N THR A 69 17.68 7.64 -9.08
CA THR A 69 17.59 6.16 -9.07
C THR A 69 16.79 5.67 -7.89
N ARG A 70 17.17 6.06 -6.67
CA ARG A 70 16.53 5.56 -5.44
C ARG A 70 15.06 5.95 -5.34
N ASP A 71 14.74 7.21 -5.59
CA ASP A 71 13.38 7.74 -5.49
C ASP A 71 12.47 7.14 -6.57
N THR A 72 12.94 7.10 -7.81
CA THR A 72 12.15 6.59 -8.95
C THR A 72 11.94 5.09 -8.85
N ILE A 73 12.97 4.32 -8.48
CA ILE A 73 12.82 2.88 -8.21
C ILE A 73 11.89 2.67 -7.02
N SER A 74 11.99 3.46 -5.95
CA SER A 74 11.09 3.32 -4.80
C SER A 74 9.63 3.57 -5.16
N ARG A 75 9.33 4.55 -6.01
CA ARG A 75 7.96 4.81 -6.50
C ARG A 75 7.46 3.73 -7.47
N ALA A 76 8.36 3.21 -8.31
CA ALA A 76 8.04 2.16 -9.27
C ALA A 76 7.92 0.78 -8.64
N THR A 77 8.62 0.51 -7.53
CA THR A 77 8.60 -0.79 -6.88
C THR A 77 7.20 -1.07 -6.36
N PRO A 78 6.56 -2.21 -6.74
CA PRO A 78 5.26 -2.56 -6.20
C PRO A 78 5.36 -2.63 -4.68
N PRO A 79 4.31 -2.22 -3.94
CA PRO A 79 4.30 -2.35 -2.50
C PRO A 79 4.63 -3.79 -2.09
N ARG A 80 5.49 -3.95 -1.08
CA ARG A 80 5.80 -5.28 -0.54
C ARG A 80 4.49 -5.94 -0.11
N ILE A 81 4.27 -7.15 -0.62
CA ILE A 81 3.16 -8.01 -0.24
C ILE A 81 3.66 -8.96 0.87
N ASP A 82 2.89 -9.10 1.95
CA ASP A 82 3.21 -10.04 3.02
C ASP A 82 2.59 -11.43 2.78
N ALA A 83 2.82 -12.37 3.71
CA ALA A 83 2.35 -13.75 3.58
C ALA A 83 0.81 -13.91 3.64
N HIS A 84 0.06 -12.84 3.94
CA HIS A 84 -1.41 -12.80 3.81
C HIS A 84 -1.86 -12.06 2.56
N TYR A 85 -0.94 -11.74 1.66
CA TYR A 85 -1.19 -11.05 0.41
C TYR A 85 -1.71 -9.60 0.55
N ILE A 86 -1.42 -8.97 1.69
CA ILE A 86 -1.75 -7.56 1.94
C ILE A 86 -0.56 -6.67 1.57
N GLN A 87 -0.83 -5.57 0.85
CA GLN A 87 0.19 -4.61 0.43
C GLN A 87 0.51 -3.60 1.54
N ALA A 88 1.74 -3.10 1.58
CA ALA A 88 2.21 -2.16 2.62
C ALA A 88 1.44 -0.82 2.70
N ASP A 89 0.78 -0.43 1.61
CA ASP A 89 -0.06 0.77 1.48
C ASP A 89 -1.56 0.46 1.53
N ASP A 90 -1.96 -0.81 1.75
CA ASP A 90 -3.34 -1.15 2.05
C ASP A 90 -3.69 -0.78 3.50
N TYR A 91 -4.95 -0.40 3.68
CA TYR A 91 -5.58 -0.25 4.98
C TYR A 91 -6.69 -1.27 5.12
N PHE A 92 -6.88 -1.78 6.33
CA PHE A 92 -8.16 -2.32 6.71
C PHE A 92 -9.06 -1.17 7.18
N TYR A 93 -10.33 -1.18 6.81
CA TYR A 93 -11.27 -0.15 7.21
C TYR A 93 -12.67 -0.72 7.44
N ALA A 94 -13.50 0.05 8.16
CA ALA A 94 -14.90 -0.20 8.37
C ALA A 94 -15.66 1.13 8.44
N GLU A 95 -16.96 1.09 8.17
CA GLU A 95 -17.84 2.26 8.33
C GLU A 95 -17.81 2.77 9.77
N ASP A 96 -17.92 1.87 10.74
CA ASP A 96 -17.88 2.18 12.16
C ASP A 96 -16.76 1.42 12.89
N PRO A 97 -16.25 1.94 14.03
CA PRO A 97 -15.39 1.17 14.92
C PRO A 97 -16.14 -0.03 15.53
N ILE A 98 -15.39 -1.05 15.97
CA ILE A 98 -15.98 -2.29 16.52
C ILE A 98 -16.95 -2.07 17.70
N GLY A 99 -16.71 -1.06 18.54
CA GLY A 99 -17.53 -0.77 19.72
C GLY A 99 -17.70 -1.98 20.63
N ASP A 100 -18.96 -2.27 20.99
CA ASP A 100 -19.39 -3.40 21.80
C ASP A 100 -19.72 -4.66 20.98
N ASN A 101 -19.60 -4.60 19.65
CA ASN A 101 -19.83 -5.77 18.80
C ASN A 101 -18.75 -6.82 19.08
N SER A 102 -19.17 -8.10 19.07
CA SER A 102 -18.22 -9.21 19.22
C SER A 102 -17.23 -9.26 18.06
N TRP A 103 -17.69 -8.91 16.87
CA TRP A 103 -16.88 -8.80 15.66
C TRP A 103 -17.55 -7.84 14.67
N ILE A 104 -16.77 -7.30 13.73
CA ILE A 104 -17.28 -6.58 12.56
C ILE A 104 -16.53 -7.00 11.30
N TRP A 105 -17.16 -6.89 10.14
CA TRP A 105 -16.45 -7.01 8.86
C TRP A 105 -15.49 -5.82 8.67
N VAL A 106 -14.35 -6.08 8.04
CA VAL A 106 -13.41 -5.03 7.59
C VAL A 106 -13.02 -5.26 6.14
N MET A 107 -12.88 -4.16 5.40
CA MET A 107 -12.57 -4.15 3.97
C MET A 107 -11.12 -3.77 3.78
N ILE A 108 -10.56 -4.09 2.61
CA ILE A 108 -9.22 -3.66 2.20
C ILE A 108 -9.38 -2.49 1.24
N GLY A 109 -8.68 -1.39 1.51
CA GLY A 109 -8.76 -0.17 0.71
C GLY A 109 -7.45 0.59 0.59
N LYS A 110 -7.37 1.42 -0.45
CA LYS A 110 -6.33 2.46 -0.60
C LYS A 110 -6.90 3.79 -0.13
N MET A 111 -6.22 4.47 0.79
CA MET A 111 -6.68 5.79 1.26
C MET A 111 -6.64 6.80 0.10
N ARG A 112 -7.77 7.48 -0.12
CA ARG A 112 -7.93 8.55 -1.12
C ARG A 112 -7.98 9.92 -0.49
N ARG A 113 -8.56 10.02 0.71
CA ARG A 113 -8.66 11.26 1.47
C ARG A 113 -8.50 10.95 2.96
N GLU A 114 -7.63 11.69 3.61
CA GLU A 114 -7.43 11.61 5.06
C GLU A 114 -8.67 12.13 5.81
N ALA A 115 -8.83 11.66 7.04
CA ALA A 115 -9.84 12.18 7.95
C ALA A 115 -9.47 13.59 8.42
N SER A 116 -10.49 14.43 8.52
CA SER A 116 -10.36 15.85 8.85
C SER A 116 -11.67 16.37 9.44
N ALA A 117 -11.65 17.56 10.04
CA ALA A 117 -12.88 18.18 10.52
C ALA A 117 -13.89 18.43 9.38
N GLU A 118 -13.39 18.71 8.17
CA GLU A 118 -14.21 18.91 6.97
C GLU A 118 -14.86 17.63 6.45
N THR A 119 -14.38 16.46 6.89
CA THR A 119 -14.94 15.15 6.56
C THR A 119 -15.63 14.49 7.76
N ASP A 120 -15.98 15.28 8.78
CA ASP A 120 -16.54 14.77 10.04
C ASP A 120 -15.70 13.63 10.64
N ASN A 121 -14.38 13.74 10.54
CA ASN A 121 -13.39 12.74 10.95
C ASN A 121 -13.48 11.37 10.26
N HIS A 122 -14.15 11.28 9.09
CA HIS A 122 -14.14 10.08 8.26
C HIS A 122 -13.03 10.16 7.21
N ALA A 123 -12.40 9.03 6.92
CA ALA A 123 -11.46 8.88 5.80
C ALA A 123 -12.16 8.25 4.59
N MET A 124 -11.73 8.60 3.38
CA MET A 124 -12.26 8.01 2.15
C MET A 124 -11.27 6.99 1.60
N PHE A 125 -11.77 5.80 1.26
CA PHE A 125 -11.00 4.70 0.71
C PHE A 125 -11.52 4.31 -0.68
N PHE A 126 -10.60 3.95 -1.56
CA PHE A 126 -10.92 3.18 -2.76
C PHE A 126 -10.90 1.70 -2.40
N ASP A 127 -12.07 1.08 -2.38
CA ASP A 127 -12.30 -0.31 -1.99
C ASP A 127 -11.69 -1.25 -3.04
N VAL A 128 -10.82 -2.16 -2.60
CA VAL A 128 -10.06 -3.06 -3.49
C VAL A 128 -10.95 -4.11 -4.15
N LYS A 129 -12.02 -4.54 -3.49
CA LYS A 129 -12.92 -5.60 -3.97
C LYS A 129 -13.92 -5.08 -5.00
N THR A 130 -14.50 -3.91 -4.73
CA THR A 130 -15.61 -3.34 -5.49
C THR A 130 -15.17 -2.25 -6.47
N GLY A 131 -13.98 -1.68 -6.29
CA GLY A 131 -13.49 -0.58 -7.13
C GLY A 131 -14.24 0.73 -6.93
N THR A 132 -14.89 0.92 -5.77
CA THR A 132 -15.70 2.11 -5.46
C THR A 132 -15.13 2.90 -4.29
N GLU A 133 -15.46 4.19 -4.21
CA GLU A 133 -15.08 5.01 -3.06
C GLU A 133 -16.05 4.80 -1.89
N LYS A 134 -15.51 4.65 -0.69
CA LYS A 134 -16.24 4.40 0.56
C LYS A 134 -15.70 5.29 1.68
N TRP A 135 -16.60 5.84 2.49
CA TRP A 135 -16.24 6.53 3.72
C TRP A 135 -16.10 5.53 4.86
N ALA A 136 -15.15 5.80 5.76
CA ALA A 136 -14.82 4.94 6.89
C ALA A 136 -14.63 5.78 8.15
N GLY A 137 -15.30 5.39 9.23
CA GLY A 137 -15.10 5.91 10.59
C GLY A 137 -14.04 5.14 11.37
N TRP A 138 -13.56 4.00 10.85
CA TRP A 138 -12.42 3.27 11.41
C TRP A 138 -11.50 2.75 10.31
N TRP A 139 -10.19 2.86 10.52
CA TRP A 139 -9.18 2.29 9.64
C TRP A 139 -7.85 2.05 10.35
N GLY A 140 -7.02 1.19 9.77
CA GLY A 140 -5.69 0.93 10.28
C GLY A 140 -4.79 0.18 9.31
N LYS A 141 -3.50 0.56 9.30
CA LYS A 141 -2.46 -0.28 8.71
C LYS A 141 -2.20 -1.47 9.61
N THR A 142 -1.92 -2.61 9.00
CA THR A 142 -1.72 -3.87 9.74
C THR A 142 -0.44 -4.56 9.33
N ARG A 143 0.03 -5.43 10.22
CA ARG A 143 1.03 -6.45 9.93
C ARG A 143 0.56 -7.79 10.46
N ILE A 144 1.18 -8.87 9.98
CA ILE A 144 0.99 -10.21 10.56
C ILE A 144 1.37 -10.16 12.05
N ALA A 145 0.53 -10.76 12.89
CA ALA A 145 0.75 -10.86 14.32
C ALA A 145 1.94 -11.78 14.61
N THR A 146 2.68 -11.42 15.65
CA THR A 146 3.71 -12.25 16.28
C THR A 146 3.18 -12.77 17.61
N ARG A 147 3.90 -13.70 18.24
CA ARG A 147 3.51 -14.22 19.55
C ARG A 147 3.41 -13.13 20.62
N ASP A 148 4.27 -12.12 20.56
CA ASP A 148 4.30 -11.03 21.54
C ASP A 148 3.09 -10.10 21.44
N ASP A 149 2.34 -10.16 20.33
CA ASP A 149 1.11 -9.41 20.16
C ASP A 149 -0.10 -10.11 20.80
N LEU A 150 0.02 -11.39 21.17
CA LEU A 150 -1.11 -12.21 21.59
C LEU A 150 -1.39 -11.99 23.08
N ALA A 151 -2.43 -11.21 23.36
CA ALA A 151 -2.97 -11.00 24.70
C ALA A 151 -4.50 -10.93 24.68
N LEU A 152 -5.15 -11.30 25.79
CA LEU A 152 -6.59 -11.14 25.97
C LEU A 152 -7.01 -9.69 25.70
N GLY A 153 -8.12 -9.51 24.98
CA GLY A 153 -8.64 -8.21 24.58
C GLY A 153 -7.94 -7.57 23.38
N THR A 154 -6.85 -8.14 22.88
CA THR A 154 -6.17 -7.62 21.68
C THR A 154 -7.10 -7.67 20.49
N LEU A 155 -7.20 -6.54 19.78
CA LEU A 155 -7.97 -6.43 18.54
C LEU A 155 -7.15 -7.02 17.39
N VAL A 156 -7.70 -8.05 16.75
CA VAL A 156 -7.07 -8.75 15.63
C VAL A 156 -7.99 -8.73 14.42
N ILE A 157 -7.38 -8.72 13.24
CA ILE A 157 -8.06 -8.89 11.94
C ILE A 157 -7.72 -10.26 11.39
N CYS A 158 -8.73 -11.02 10.98
CA CYS A 158 -8.63 -12.43 10.61
C CYS A 158 -9.33 -12.67 9.26
N PHE A 159 -8.78 -13.55 8.44
CA PHE A 159 -9.43 -13.97 7.19
C PHE A 159 -10.55 -14.96 7.49
N ASP A 160 -11.73 -14.74 6.92
CA ASP A 160 -12.92 -15.57 7.17
C ASP A 160 -13.05 -16.72 6.17
N SER A 161 -12.65 -16.50 4.91
CA SER A 161 -13.12 -17.34 3.81
C SER A 161 -12.28 -18.58 3.54
N ASN A 162 -11.26 -18.86 4.37
CA ASN A 162 -10.57 -20.15 4.42
C ASN A 162 -10.83 -20.81 5.77
N ASN A 163 -11.92 -21.57 5.87
CA ASN A 163 -12.31 -22.30 7.07
C ASN A 163 -12.36 -23.80 6.77
N ASP A 164 -11.62 -24.59 7.54
CA ASP A 164 -11.56 -26.07 7.40
C ASP A 164 -12.65 -26.80 8.21
N GLY A 165 -13.56 -26.07 8.85
CA GLY A 165 -14.59 -26.56 9.76
C GLY A 165 -14.12 -26.64 11.22
N GLU A 166 -12.83 -26.57 11.48
CA GLU A 166 -12.26 -26.52 12.83
C GLU A 166 -11.81 -25.12 13.21
N LYS A 167 -11.22 -24.38 12.26
CA LYS A 167 -10.70 -23.03 12.49
C LYS A 167 -10.60 -22.22 11.18
N TYR A 168 -10.50 -20.91 11.37
CA TYR A 168 -10.19 -19.97 10.30
C TYR A 168 -8.68 -19.91 10.04
N ASN A 169 -8.31 -20.12 8.78
CA ASN A 169 -6.94 -20.20 8.27
C ASN A 169 -6.60 -18.99 7.39
N PRO A 170 -5.31 -18.67 7.19
CA PRO A 170 -4.92 -17.54 6.34
C PRO A 170 -5.34 -17.76 4.88
N PRO A 171 -5.45 -16.70 4.07
CA PRO A 171 -5.68 -16.85 2.63
C PRO A 171 -4.54 -17.63 1.98
N THR A 172 -4.84 -18.34 0.89
CA THR A 172 -3.88 -19.18 0.16
C THR A 172 -3.30 -18.51 -1.08
N ASP A 173 -3.89 -17.40 -1.51
CA ASP A 173 -3.48 -16.66 -2.69
C ASP A 173 -3.96 -15.19 -2.63
N THR A 174 -3.45 -14.38 -3.55
CA THR A 174 -3.77 -12.95 -3.62
C THR A 174 -5.20 -12.68 -4.06
N GLN A 175 -5.81 -13.56 -4.86
CA GLN A 175 -7.16 -13.34 -5.38
C GLN A 175 -8.19 -13.44 -4.24
N THR A 176 -8.11 -14.49 -3.44
CA THR A 176 -8.97 -14.71 -2.27
C THR A 176 -8.71 -13.68 -1.19
N ALA A 177 -7.44 -13.43 -0.84
CA ALA A 177 -7.08 -12.43 0.17
C ALA A 177 -7.67 -11.04 -0.08
N ARG A 178 -7.77 -10.62 -1.36
CA ARG A 178 -8.25 -9.28 -1.75
C ARG A 178 -9.72 -9.25 -2.16
N GLY A 179 -10.29 -10.40 -2.54
CA GLY A 179 -11.67 -10.52 -3.00
C GLY A 179 -12.66 -10.97 -1.93
N ASP A 180 -12.19 -11.67 -0.90
CA ASP A 180 -13.03 -12.30 0.11
C ASP A 180 -13.03 -11.55 1.45
N SER A 181 -13.70 -12.13 2.44
CA SER A 181 -14.06 -11.44 3.67
C SER A 181 -12.97 -11.51 4.75
N TRP A 182 -12.79 -10.39 5.43
CA TRP A 182 -11.98 -10.26 6.63
C TRP A 182 -12.83 -9.68 7.74
N PHE A 183 -12.62 -10.14 8.97
CA PHE A 183 -13.32 -9.60 10.13
C PHE A 183 -12.34 -9.21 11.23
N MET A 184 -12.80 -8.31 12.08
CA MET A 184 -12.08 -7.83 13.23
C MET A 184 -12.79 -8.25 14.52
N ALA A 185 -12.04 -8.77 15.48
CA ALA A 185 -12.56 -9.25 16.76
C ALA A 185 -11.49 -9.13 17.87
N LYS A 186 -11.90 -9.26 19.14
CA LYS A 186 -10.97 -9.28 20.28
C LYS A 186 -10.60 -10.72 20.67
N ILE A 187 -9.34 -10.98 20.99
CA ILE A 187 -8.90 -12.27 21.56
C ILE A 187 -9.59 -12.51 22.91
N THR A 188 -10.21 -13.68 23.09
CA THR A 188 -10.93 -14.06 24.32
C THR A 188 -10.35 -15.28 25.01
N ASP A 189 -9.61 -16.12 24.29
CA ASP A 189 -8.94 -17.28 24.87
C ASP A 189 -7.68 -17.64 24.09
N MET A 190 -6.62 -17.99 24.82
CA MET A 190 -5.34 -18.44 24.28
C MET A 190 -4.89 -19.79 24.87
N SER A 191 -5.75 -20.45 25.65
CA SER A 191 -5.46 -21.72 26.30
C SER A 191 -5.01 -22.81 25.32
N GLU A 192 -5.54 -22.79 24.09
CA GLU A 192 -5.25 -23.75 23.02
C GLU A 192 -4.17 -23.28 22.03
N ALA A 193 -3.43 -22.21 22.33
CA ALA A 193 -2.37 -21.71 21.43
C ALA A 193 -1.31 -22.77 21.13
N TYR A 194 -1.06 -23.70 22.06
CA TYR A 194 -0.16 -24.84 21.84
C TYR A 194 -0.66 -25.82 20.75
N ARG A 195 -1.96 -25.84 20.46
CA ARG A 195 -2.58 -26.57 19.34
C ARG A 195 -2.61 -25.78 18.03
N GLY A 196 -2.04 -24.57 18.02
CA GLY A 196 -1.93 -23.75 16.82
C GLY A 196 -3.14 -22.87 16.52
N TYR A 197 -4.04 -22.64 17.48
CA TYR A 197 -5.14 -21.67 17.34
C TYR A 197 -5.44 -20.94 18.66
N ILE A 198 -6.11 -19.80 18.56
CA ILE A 198 -6.71 -19.07 19.69
C ILE A 198 -8.22 -18.95 19.47
N GLN A 199 -8.95 -18.38 20.43
CA GLN A 199 -10.32 -17.95 20.22
C GLN A 199 -10.45 -16.43 20.29
N VAL A 200 -11.34 -15.91 19.46
CA VAL A 200 -11.78 -14.52 19.49
C VAL A 200 -13.27 -14.45 19.86
N ALA A 201 -13.73 -13.25 20.20
CA ALA A 201 -15.14 -12.98 20.47
C ALA A 201 -16.03 -13.51 19.33
N GLY A 202 -17.18 -14.10 19.71
CA GLY A 202 -17.99 -14.95 18.82
C GLY A 202 -17.64 -16.45 18.88
N ALA A 203 -16.72 -16.85 19.78
CA ALA A 203 -16.26 -18.23 19.94
C ALA A 203 -15.60 -18.83 18.69
N TYR A 204 -15.05 -17.97 17.83
CA TYR A 204 -14.37 -18.39 16.60
C TYR A 204 -12.94 -18.82 16.90
N LYS A 205 -12.56 -19.99 16.38
CA LYS A 205 -11.19 -20.51 16.47
C LYS A 205 -10.36 -19.98 15.30
N ILE A 206 -9.28 -19.29 15.60
CA ILE A 206 -8.42 -18.66 14.59
C ILE A 206 -7.04 -19.30 14.64
N SER A 207 -6.56 -19.79 13.50
CA SER A 207 -5.19 -20.26 13.34
C SER A 207 -4.20 -19.16 13.75
N LEU A 208 -3.12 -19.51 14.45
CA LEU A 208 -2.07 -18.55 14.83
C LEU A 208 -1.45 -17.84 13.61
N ASN A 209 -1.53 -18.47 12.43
CA ASN A 209 -1.03 -17.90 11.18
C ASN A 209 -2.06 -17.02 10.46
N ASN A 210 -3.27 -16.83 10.99
CA ASN A 210 -4.35 -16.05 10.38
C ASN A 210 -4.67 -14.76 11.16
N LEU A 211 -3.67 -14.19 11.83
CA LEU A 211 -3.85 -13.04 12.71
C LEU A 211 -3.07 -11.85 12.18
N ARG A 212 -3.77 -10.71 12.07
CA ARG A 212 -3.16 -9.41 11.81
C ARG A 212 -3.45 -8.47 12.96
N VAL A 213 -2.49 -7.61 13.26
CA VAL A 213 -2.61 -6.56 14.28
C VAL A 213 -2.31 -5.20 13.68
N LEU A 214 -2.85 -4.17 14.31
CA LEU A 214 -2.58 -2.79 13.95
C LEU A 214 -1.10 -2.45 14.14
N ILE A 215 -0.53 -1.72 13.18
CA ILE A 215 0.77 -1.08 13.35
C ILE A 215 0.53 0.14 14.25
N ARG A 216 1.12 0.12 15.45
CA ARG A 216 1.13 1.28 16.35
C ARG A 216 2.16 2.27 15.83
N ASN A 217 1.73 3.51 15.62
CA ASN A 217 2.64 4.65 15.40
C ASN A 217 3.11 5.20 16.74
#